data_AF-A0A2I1JXY4-F1
#
_entry.id   AF-A0A2I1JXY4-F1
#
_cell.length_a   1.000
_cell.length_b   1.000
_cell.length_c   1.000
_cell.angle_alpha   90.00
_cell.angle_beta   90.00
_cell.angle_gamma   90.00
#
_symmetry.space_group_name_H-M   'P 1'
#
loop_
_entity.id
_entity.type
_entity.pdbx_description
1 polymer ?
#
loop_
_entity_poly.entity_id
_entity_poly.type
_entity_poly.pdbx_seq_one_letter_code
_entity_poly.pdbx_strand_id
1 'polypeptide(L)'
;MPKQYIIMEDLGYELIDLHEHEFQKNGLSVEYGSIDFLYDFAGIRVSDLDIIQVDGITFRLPNLRQFLKIYQASSKDSYRNDNNNNKDFKKIDFLKKHI
;
A
#
# COMPACT_ATOMS: atom_id res chain seq x y z
N MET A 1 11.44 -6.43 19.05
CA MET A 1 10.41 -5.74 18.26
C MET A 1 11.05 -5.19 16.98
N PRO A 2 10.43 -5.36 15.80
CA PRO A 2 10.92 -4.74 14.57
C PRO A 2 11.00 -3.22 14.72
N LYS A 3 11.97 -2.58 14.06
CA LYS A 3 12.24 -1.13 14.20
C LYS A 3 11.01 -0.26 13.88
N GLN A 4 10.15 -0.73 12.99
CA GLN A 4 8.90 -0.07 12.61
C GLN A 4 7.96 0.14 13.79
N TYR A 5 7.85 -0.84 14.70
CA TYR A 5 6.94 -0.77 15.85
C TYR A 5 7.35 0.35 16.81
N ILE A 6 8.65 0.43 17.11
CA ILE A 6 9.20 1.48 17.98
C ILE A 6 8.92 2.86 17.38
N ILE A 7 9.11 3.01 16.07
CA ILE A 7 8.83 4.28 15.37
C ILE A 7 7.33 4.63 15.45
N MET A 8 6.43 3.66 15.23
CA MET A 8 4.99 3.90 15.30
C MET A 8 4.55 4.27 16.73
N GLU A 9 5.05 3.57 17.74
CA GLU A 9 4.82 3.88 19.16
C GLU A 9 5.33 5.29 19.52
N ASP A 10 6.55 5.64 19.10
CA ASP A 10 7.14 6.98 19.30
C ASP A 10 6.32 8.09 18.62
N LEU A 11 5.69 7.77 17.48
CA LEU A 11 4.76 8.66 16.78
C LEU A 11 3.36 8.70 17.42
N GLY A 12 3.12 7.92 18.49
CA GLY A 12 1.86 7.83 19.21
C GLY A 12 0.78 7.04 18.47
N TYR A 13 1.17 6.10 17.62
CA TYR A 13 0.27 5.12 17.03
C TYR A 13 0.19 3.86 17.88
N GLU A 14 -0.99 3.26 17.92
CA GLU A 14 -1.26 2.00 18.61
C GLU A 14 -1.36 0.86 17.60
N LEU A 15 -0.74 -0.28 17.89
CA LEU A 15 -0.90 -1.49 17.08
C LEU A 15 -2.31 -2.07 17.28
N ILE A 16 -3.05 -2.23 16.18
CA ILE A 16 -4.42 -2.74 16.18
C ILE A 16 -4.48 -4.19 15.67
N ASP A 17 -3.75 -4.48 14.60
CA ASP A 17 -3.68 -5.82 14.01
C ASP A 17 -2.23 -6.20 13.72
N LEU A 18 -1.74 -7.23 14.42
CA LEU A 18 -0.38 -7.74 14.25
C LEU A 18 -0.20 -8.46 12.90
N HIS A 19 -1.25 -9.10 12.36
CA HIS A 19 -1.19 -9.85 11.11
C HIS A 19 -1.14 -8.92 9.90
N GLU A 20 -1.98 -7.89 9.89
CA GLU A 20 -2.03 -6.88 8.82
C GLU A 20 -1.00 -5.75 9.02
N HIS A 21 -0.27 -5.78 10.14
CA HIS A 21 0.60 -4.70 10.60
C HIS A 21 -0.12 -3.34 10.64
N GLU A 22 -1.35 -3.33 11.12
CA GLU A 22 -2.20 -2.14 11.17
C GLU A 22 -1.95 -1.36 12.47
N PHE A 23 -1.73 -0.05 12.31
CA PHE A 23 -1.58 0.90 13.40
C PHE A 23 -2.59 2.03 13.28
N GLN A 24 -3.12 2.52 14.40
CA GLN A 24 -4.06 3.64 14.40
C GLN A 24 -3.69 4.76 15.36
N LYS A 25 -4.02 5.99 14.94
CA LYS A 25 -3.94 7.21 15.76
C LYS A 25 -5.00 8.21 15.32
N ASN A 26 -5.85 8.68 16.23
CA ASN A 26 -6.85 9.71 15.96
C ASN A 26 -7.76 9.40 14.74
N GLY A 27 -8.13 8.14 14.55
CA GLY A 27 -8.95 7.69 13.41
C GLY A 27 -8.20 7.55 12.07
N LEU A 28 -6.89 7.77 12.04
CA LEU A 28 -6.03 7.47 10.89
C LEU A 28 -5.43 6.07 11.06
N SER A 29 -5.52 5.26 10.01
CA SER A 29 -4.89 3.93 9.94
C SER A 29 -3.66 3.96 9.03
N VAL A 30 -2.61 3.25 9.44
CA VAL A 30 -1.35 3.05 8.70
C VAL A 30 -1.02 1.57 8.74
N GLU A 31 -0.84 0.98 7.57
CA GLU A 31 -0.44 -0.41 7.36
C GLU A 31 0.84 -0.45 6.52
N TYR A 32 1.69 -1.45 6.75
CA TYR A 32 2.89 -1.63 5.94
C TYR A 32 3.09 -3.08 5.48
N GLY A 33 3.49 -3.19 4.21
CA GLY A 33 4.04 -4.41 3.62
C GLY A 33 5.52 -4.26 3.29
N SER A 34 6.18 -5.35 2.93
CA SER A 34 7.54 -5.27 2.41
C SER A 34 7.53 -4.83 0.95
N ILE A 35 8.35 -3.83 0.64
CA ILE A 35 8.54 -3.34 -0.73
C ILE A 35 9.24 -4.38 -1.64
N ASP A 36 9.95 -5.34 -1.05
CA ASP A 36 10.69 -6.37 -1.80
C ASP A 36 9.75 -7.30 -2.58
N PHE A 37 8.51 -7.49 -2.09
CA PHE A 37 7.51 -8.31 -2.76
C PHE A 37 6.81 -7.60 -3.94
N LEU A 38 7.05 -6.30 -4.16
CA LEU A 38 6.35 -5.54 -5.19
C LEU A 38 6.54 -6.12 -6.60
N TYR A 39 7.75 -6.64 -6.87
CA TYR A 39 8.04 -7.25 -8.17
C TYR A 39 7.27 -8.56 -8.35
N ASP A 40 7.33 -9.47 -7.39
CA ASP A 40 6.65 -10.75 -7.49
C ASP A 40 5.13 -10.59 -7.46
N PHE A 41 4.62 -9.59 -6.74
CA PHE A 41 3.20 -9.31 -6.62
C PHE A 41 2.60 -8.66 -7.87
N ALA A 42 3.24 -7.61 -8.42
CA ALA A 42 2.66 -6.79 -9.47
C ALA A 42 3.55 -6.59 -10.71
N GLY A 43 4.74 -7.22 -10.75
CA GLY A 43 5.70 -7.09 -11.85
C GLY A 43 6.31 -5.69 -11.96
N ILE A 44 6.44 -4.97 -10.84
CA ILE A 44 6.95 -3.59 -10.78
C ILE A 44 8.27 -3.59 -10.01
N ARG A 45 9.35 -3.11 -10.62
CA ARG A 45 10.62 -2.94 -9.90
C ARG A 45 10.57 -1.64 -9.12
N VAL A 46 11.18 -1.63 -7.93
CA VAL A 46 11.29 -0.42 -7.08
C VAL A 46 12.05 0.71 -7.79
N SER A 47 12.98 0.35 -8.69
CA SER A 47 13.70 1.29 -9.56
C SER A 47 12.81 2.05 -10.53
N ASP A 48 11.64 1.49 -10.85
CA ASP A 48 10.73 2.01 -11.89
C ASP A 48 9.63 2.89 -11.27
N LEU A 49 9.62 3.04 -9.94
CA LEU A 49 8.71 3.95 -9.24
C LEU A 49 9.17 5.40 -9.43
N ASP A 50 8.20 6.29 -9.65
CA ASP A 50 8.48 7.72 -9.74
C ASP A 50 8.99 8.22 -8.39
N ILE A 51 9.94 9.16 -8.44
CA ILE A 51 10.41 9.86 -7.25
C ILE A 51 9.68 11.20 -7.19
N ILE A 52 8.92 11.41 -6.12
CA ILE A 52 8.23 12.68 -5.86
C ILE A 52 8.79 13.33 -4.60
N GLN A 53 8.69 14.64 -4.52
CA GLN A 53 9.03 15.41 -3.32
C GLN A 53 7.80 16.15 -2.80
N VAL A 54 7.53 16.01 -1.52
CA VAL A 54 6.46 16.74 -0.81
C VAL A 54 7.08 17.32 0.45
N ASP A 55 7.05 18.65 0.57
CA ASP A 55 7.61 19.39 1.72
C ASP A 55 9.06 18.99 2.07
N GLY A 56 9.88 18.74 1.06
CA GLY A 56 11.28 18.31 1.19
C GLY A 56 11.49 16.82 1.49
N ILE A 57 10.41 16.05 1.64
CA ILE A 57 10.45 14.60 1.86
C ILE A 57 10.35 13.88 0.51
N THR A 58 11.25 12.91 0.29
CA THR A 58 11.29 12.12 -0.95
C THR A 58 10.50 10.83 -0.81
N PHE A 59 9.59 10.58 -1.75
CA PHE A 59 8.78 9.36 -1.82
C PHE A 59 9.01 8.63 -3.14
N ARG A 60 8.94 7.30 -3.10
CA ARG A 60 8.76 6.46 -4.29
C ARG A 60 7.26 6.19 -4.45
N LEU A 61 6.68 6.59 -5.57
CA LEU A 61 5.25 6.47 -5.80
C LEU A 61 4.98 5.73 -7.12
N PRO A 62 4.08 4.72 -7.12
CA PRO A 62 3.59 4.14 -8.36
C PRO A 62 2.87 5.20 -9.21
N ASN A 63 3.09 5.21 -10.52
CA ASN A 63 2.24 5.97 -11.44
C ASN A 63 0.87 5.27 -11.65
N LEU A 64 -0.05 5.92 -12.36
CA LEU A 64 -1.42 5.39 -12.56
C LEU A 64 -1.43 3.98 -13.18
N ARG A 65 -0.54 3.70 -14.14
CA ARG A 65 -0.44 2.36 -14.77
C ARG A 65 0.10 1.32 -13.82
N GLN A 66 1.04 1.69 -12.96
CA GLN A 66 1.58 0.82 -11.92
C GLN A 66 0.55 0.56 -10.80
N PHE A 67 -0.18 1.59 -10.37
CA PHE A 67 -1.33 1.40 -9.47
C PHE A 67 -2.36 0.45 -10.05
N LEU A 68 -2.67 0.55 -11.36
CA LEU A 68 -3.59 -0.37 -12.02
C LEU A 68 -3.10 -1.82 -11.93
N LYS A 69 -1.81 -2.08 -12.18
CA LYS A 69 -1.22 -3.42 -12.03
C LYS A 69 -1.33 -3.94 -10.59
N ILE A 70 -1.04 -3.10 -9.60
CA ILE A 70 -1.14 -3.46 -8.18
C ILE A 70 -2.56 -3.87 -7.82
N TYR A 71 -3.57 -3.07 -8.22
CA TYR A 71 -4.97 -3.42 -7.92
C TYR A 71 -5.46 -4.64 -8.69
N GLN A 72 -4.99 -4.85 -9.93
CA GLN A 72 -5.31 -6.06 -10.71
C GLN A 72 -4.69 -7.33 -10.11
N ALA A 73 -3.49 -7.24 -9.52
CA ALA A 73 -2.90 -8.34 -8.78
C ALA A 73 -3.68 -8.60 -7.48
N SER A 74 -3.96 -7.53 -6.72
CA SER A 74 -4.73 -7.57 -5.47
C SER A 74 -6.13 -8.16 -5.64
N SER A 75 -6.83 -7.85 -6.75
CA SER A 75 -8.17 -8.41 -7.00
C SER A 75 -8.19 -9.90 -7.32
N LYS A 76 -7.03 -10.52 -7.60
CA LYS A 76 -6.91 -11.97 -7.87
C LYS A 76 -6.45 -12.75 -6.65
N ASP A 77 -5.98 -12.07 -5.61
CA ASP A 77 -5.63 -12.68 -4.34
C ASP A 77 -6.91 -13.10 -3.63
N SER A 78 -7.11 -14.40 -3.42
CA SER A 78 -8.34 -14.95 -2.86
C SER A 78 -8.64 -14.44 -1.45
N TYR A 79 -7.62 -14.23 -0.62
CA TYR A 79 -7.82 -13.67 0.72
C TYR A 79 -8.34 -12.24 0.65
N ARG A 80 -7.81 -11.44 -0.28
CA ARG A 80 -8.24 -10.05 -0.48
C ARG A 80 -9.58 -9.96 -1.18
N ASN A 81 -9.84 -10.76 -2.21
CA ASN A 81 -11.07 -10.68 -2.98
C ASN A 81 -12.30 -11.00 -2.11
N ASP A 82 -12.18 -11.94 -1.18
CA ASP A 82 -13.29 -12.35 -0.31
C ASP A 82 -13.54 -11.34 0.84
N ASN A 83 -12.54 -10.52 1.21
CA ASN A 83 -12.61 -9.58 2.34
C ASN A 83 -12.68 -8.09 1.94
N ASN A 84 -12.54 -7.72 0.67
CA ASN A 84 -12.30 -6.32 0.27
C ASN A 84 -13.55 -5.52 -0.18
N ASN A 85 -14.78 -6.04 0.00
CA ASN A 85 -16.03 -5.31 -0.30
C ASN A 85 -16.01 -4.59 -1.68
N ASN A 86 -15.43 -5.24 -2.69
CA ASN A 86 -15.23 -4.72 -4.06
C ASN A 86 -14.46 -3.39 -4.19
N LYS A 87 -13.68 -2.96 -3.19
CA LYS A 87 -12.93 -1.68 -3.26
C LYS A 87 -11.90 -1.68 -4.38
N ASP A 88 -11.17 -2.78 -4.61
CA ASP A 88 -10.17 -2.85 -5.67
C ASP A 88 -10.79 -2.73 -7.07
N PHE A 89 -11.96 -3.35 -7.32
CA PHE A 89 -12.65 -3.20 -8.59
C PHE A 89 -13.04 -1.74 -8.87
N LYS A 90 -13.53 -1.01 -7.85
CA LYS A 90 -13.83 0.43 -7.98
C LYS A 90 -12.60 1.25 -8.34
N LYS A 91 -11.44 0.95 -7.74
CA LYS A 91 -10.16 1.60 -8.05
C LYS A 91 -9.67 1.26 -9.45
N ILE A 92 -9.78 0.00 -9.87
CA ILE A 92 -9.48 -0.45 -11.24
C ILE A 92 -10.32 0.31 -12.26
N ASP A 93 -11.64 0.41 -12.02
CA ASP A 93 -12.56 1.11 -12.93
C ASP A 93 -12.26 2.61 -13.00
N PHE A 94 -11.92 3.23 -11.87
CA PHE A 94 -11.46 4.62 -11.85
C PHE A 94 -10.18 4.77 -12.69
N LEU A 95 -9.15 3.97 -12.45
CA LEU A 95 -7.87 4.08 -13.16
C LEU A 95 -8.01 3.84 -14.66
N LYS A 96 -8.80 2.85 -15.08
CA LYS A 96 -9.06 2.57 -16.50
C LYS A 96 -9.70 3.74 -17.24
N LYS A 97 -10.42 4.63 -16.55
CA LYS A 97 -11.03 5.84 -17.15
C LYS A 97 -10.06 7.02 -17.26
N HIS A 98 -8.91 6.97 -16.59
CA HIS A 98 -7.97 8.09 -16.45
C HIS A 98 -6.54 7.77 -16.93
N ILE A 99 -6.36 6.65 -17.64
CA ILE A 99 -5.11 6.24 -18.32
C ILE A 99 -5.32 6.33 -19.82
#